data_AF-A0A3N4J4Z0-F1
#
_entry.id   AF-A0A3N4J4Z0-F1
#
_cell.length_a   1.000
_cell.length_b   1.000
_cell.length_c   1.000
_cell.angle_alpha   90.00
_cell.angle_beta   90.00
_cell.angle_gamma   90.00
#
_symmetry.space_group_name_H-M   'P 1'
#
loop_
_entity.id
_entity.type
_entity.pdbx_description
1 polymer ?
#
loop_
_entity_poly.entity_id
_entity_poly.type
_entity_poly.pdbx_seq_one_letter_code
_entity_poly.pdbx_strand_id
1 'polypeptide(L)' 'DILTRGGGFTPFNCLGLKTSVSPFLKMSFETTSNFLTEAIGEGDFDDRTSLSSRIVLGKLSSVGSGSFDVLV' A
#
# COMPACT_ATOMS: atom_id res chain seq x y z
N ASP A 1 12.02 12.56 -3.11
CA ASP A 1 12.76 12.09 -1.92
C ASP A 1 11.85 11.18 -1.11
N ILE A 2 12.25 9.93 -0.85
CA ILE A 2 11.38 8.90 -0.25
C ILE A 2 11.86 8.53 1.14
N LEU A 3 13.16 8.31 1.30
CA LEU A 3 13.76 7.92 2.57
C LEU A 3 13.71 9.03 3.63
N THR A 4 13.55 10.30 3.24
CA THR A 4 13.49 11.44 4.16
C THR A 4 12.11 12.09 4.23
N ARG A 5 11.09 11.46 3.63
CA ARG A 5 9.75 12.05 3.45
C ARG A 5 9.09 12.50 4.77
N GLY A 6 9.44 11.87 5.89
CA GLY A 6 8.95 12.22 7.23
C GLY A 6 9.82 13.21 8.03
N GLY A 7 10.81 13.86 7.40
CA GLY A 7 11.76 14.74 8.10
C GLY A 7 12.90 14.02 8.83
N GLY A 8 13.00 12.70 8.67
CA GLY A 8 14.06 11.84 9.20
C GLY A 8 14.27 10.62 8.29
N PHE A 9 15.28 9.80 8.59
CA PHE A 9 15.61 8.64 7.76
C PHE A 9 14.66 7.45 8.02
N THR A 10 13.81 7.15 7.04
CA THR A 10 12.88 6.03 7.04
C THR A 10 13.44 4.92 6.13
N PRO A 11 14.03 3.86 6.69
CA PRO A 11 14.57 2.76 5.90
C PRO A 11 13.49 1.92 5.21
N PHE A 12 13.84 1.25 4.12
CA PHE A 12 12.98 0.26 3.45
C PHE A 12 12.99 -1.08 4.19
N ASN A 13 12.40 -1.11 5.39
CA ASN A 13 12.22 -2.32 6.19
C ASN A 13 10.79 -2.41 6.75
N CYS A 14 10.47 -3.50 7.44
CA CYS A 14 9.15 -3.71 8.05
C CYS A 14 8.71 -2.56 8.96
N LEU A 15 9.64 -1.95 9.69
CA LEU A 15 9.35 -0.81 10.58
C LEU A 15 8.99 0.45 9.78
N GLY A 16 9.73 0.74 8.72
CA GLY A 16 9.46 1.88 7.83
C GLY A 16 8.15 1.73 7.06
N LEU A 17 7.80 0.50 6.66
CA LEU A 17 6.55 0.18 5.94
C LEU A 17 5.30 0.29 6.82
N LYS A 18 5.40 0.31 8.15
CA LYS A 18 4.24 0.53 9.04
C LYS A 18 3.52 1.84 8.75
N THR A 19 4.26 2.86 8.32
CA THR A 19 3.72 4.18 7.97
C THR A 19 3.03 4.23 6.60
N SER A 20 3.04 3.13 5.83
CA SER A 20 2.36 3.10 4.54
C SER A 20 0.84 3.11 4.69
N VAL A 21 0.15 3.70 3.71
CA VAL A 21 -1.31 3.95 3.77
C VAL A 21 -2.14 2.74 3.33
N SER A 22 -1.56 1.77 2.61
CA SER A 22 -2.30 0.62 2.09
C SER A 22 -2.01 -0.64 2.94
N PRO A 23 -3.02 -1.22 3.60
CA PRO A 23 -2.84 -2.45 4.37
C PRO A 23 -2.50 -3.65 3.48
N PHE A 24 -3.00 -3.73 2.24
CA PHE A 24 -2.56 -4.77 1.30
C PHE A 24 -1.09 -4.67 0.93
N LEU A 25 -0.55 -3.44 0.81
CA LEU A 25 0.88 -3.24 0.58
C LEU A 25 1.73 -3.77 1.74
N LYS A 26 1.31 -3.52 2.99
CA LYS A 26 1.99 -4.06 4.20
C LYS A 26 1.95 -5.59 4.21
N MET A 27 0.76 -6.16 3.99
CA MET A 27 0.53 -7.60 4.00
C MET A 27 1.31 -8.37 2.92
N SER A 28 1.53 -7.77 1.74
CA SER A 28 2.29 -8.38 0.65
C SER A 28 3.81 -8.33 0.85
N PHE A 29 4.32 -7.51 1.78
CA PHE A 29 5.76 -7.43 2.03
C PHE A 29 6.22 -8.52 3.00
N GLU A 30 5.68 -8.53 4.23
CA GLU A 30 6.02 -9.54 5.25
C GLU A 30 4.97 -9.55 6.38
N THR A 31 4.87 -10.65 7.13
CA THR A 31 4.04 -10.77 8.36
C THR A 31 2.53 -10.52 8.14
N THR A 32 1.96 -11.12 7.09
CA THR A 32 0.55 -10.95 6.67
C THR A 32 -0.46 -11.10 7.81
N SER A 33 -0.37 -12.13 8.65
CA SER A 33 -1.35 -12.37 9.73
C SER A 33 -1.33 -11.32 10.83
N ASN A 34 -0.15 -10.76 11.15
CA ASN A 34 -0.05 -9.71 12.16
C ASN A 34 -0.65 -8.41 11.64
N PHE A 35 -0.32 -8.03 10.39
CA PHE A 35 -0.88 -6.84 9.76
C PHE A 35 -2.39 -6.96 9.51
N LEU A 36 -2.90 -8.16 9.23
CA LEU A 36 -4.34 -8.38 9.11
C LEU A 36 -5.05 -8.15 10.45
N THR A 37 -4.48 -8.64 11.54
CA THR A 37 -5.06 -8.46 12.88
C THR A 37 -5.02 -7.00 13.30
N GLU A 38 -3.92 -6.29 13.02
CA GLU A 38 -3.76 -4.85 13.26
C GLU A 38 -4.77 -4.04 12.44
N ALA A 39 -4.89 -4.31 11.14
CA ALA A 39 -5.84 -3.63 10.27
C ALA A 39 -7.31 -3.83 10.70
N ILE A 40 -7.66 -5.05 11.13
CA ILE A 40 -9.00 -5.33 11.68
C ILE A 40 -9.21 -4.59 13.01
N GLY A 41 -8.18 -4.55 13.87
CA GLY A 41 -8.26 -3.89 15.17
C GLY A 41 -8.36 -2.36 15.08
N GLU A 42 -7.66 -1.76 14.12
CA GLU A 42 -7.68 -0.30 13.86
C GLU A 42 -8.87 0.12 12.98
N GLY A 43 -9.53 -0.84 12.30
CA GLY A 43 -10.58 -0.54 11.33
C GLY A 43 -10.03 0.12 10.06
N ASP A 44 -8.80 -0.24 9.67
CA ASP A 44 -8.11 0.34 8.51
C ASP A 44 -8.76 -0.14 7.21
N PHE A 45 -8.94 0.77 6.26
CA PHE A 45 -9.58 0.50 4.96
C PHE A 45 -8.59 0.79 3.83
N ASP A 46 -8.46 -0.14 2.88
CA ASP A 46 -7.65 0.10 1.69
C ASP A 46 -8.44 0.85 0.62
N ASP A 47 -7.97 2.05 0.28
CA ASP A 47 -8.54 2.91 -0.77
C ASP A 47 -8.31 2.39 -2.20
N ARG A 48 -7.65 1.23 -2.37
CA ARG A 48 -7.39 0.62 -3.69
C ARG A 48 -6.54 1.51 -4.60
N THR A 49 -5.79 2.43 -4.00
CA THR A 49 -4.91 3.39 -4.70
C THR A 49 -3.52 2.80 -4.91
N SER A 50 -3.07 1.94 -4.01
CA SER A 50 -1.78 1.28 -4.13
C SER A 50 -1.78 0.25 -5.26
N LEU A 51 -0.61 0.02 -5.86
CA LEU A 51 -0.47 -0.99 -6.89
C LEU A 51 -0.76 -2.40 -6.35
N SER A 52 -0.29 -2.71 -5.13
CA SER A 52 -0.50 -4.01 -4.49
C SER A 52 -1.98 -4.28 -4.20
N SER A 53 -2.72 -3.29 -3.69
CA SER A 53 -4.16 -3.43 -3.47
C SER A 53 -4.94 -3.66 -4.76
N ARG A 54 -4.55 -2.98 -5.85
CA ARG A 54 -5.14 -3.18 -7.17
C ARG A 54 -4.88 -4.57 -7.71
N ILE A 55 -3.65 -5.07 -7.59
CA ILE A 55 -3.29 -6.43 -8.01
C ILE A 55 -4.10 -7.47 -7.23
N VAL A 56 -4.14 -7.36 -5.89
CA VAL A 56 -4.90 -8.27 -5.02
C VAL A 56 -6.40 -8.28 -5.38
N LEU A 57 -6.95 -7.14 -5.78
CA LEU A 57 -8.35 -7.00 -6.17
C LEU A 57 -8.63 -7.25 -7.67
N GLY A 58 -7.61 -7.63 -8.46
CA GLY A 58 -7.77 -7.86 -9.90
C GLY A 58 -8.08 -6.60 -10.72
N LYS A 59 -7.72 -5.42 -10.22
CA LYS A 59 -7.92 -4.13 -10.90
C LYS A 59 -6.70 -3.73 -11.73
N LEU A 60 -6.94 -2.98 -12.81
CA LEU A 60 -5.89 -2.41 -13.65
C LEU A 60 -4.98 -1.48 -12.82
N SER A 61 -3.67 -1.61 -13.02
CA SER A 61 -2.65 -0.74 -12.41
C SER A 61 -2.84 0.71 -12.82
N SER A 62 -2.75 1.65 -11.89
CA SER A 62 -2.85 3.09 -12.18
C SER A 62 -1.57 3.70 -12.77
N VAL A 63 -0.66 2.86 -13.27
CA VAL A 63 0.64 3.27 -13.81
C VAL A 63 0.71 2.85 -15.28
N GLY A 64 1.30 3.68 -16.13
CA GLY A 64 1.38 3.43 -17.57
C GLY A 64 0.03 3.61 -18.26
N SER A 65 -0.39 2.63 -19.06
CA SER A 65 -1.63 2.69 -19.85
C SER A 65 -2.91 2.70 -19.01
N GLY A 66 -2.87 2.23 -17.76
CA GLY A 66 -4.01 2.30 -16.84
C GLY A 66 -4.05 3.57 -15.98
N SER A 67 -3.19 4.56 -16.26
CA SER A 67 -3.17 5.84 -15.54
C SER A 67 -4.22 6.85 -16.00
N PHE A 68 -4.89 6.57 -17.11
CA PHE A 68 -5.96 7.41 -17.66
C PHE A 68 -7.12 6.53 -18.11
N ASP A 69 -8.32 7.10 -18.14
CA ASP A 69 -9.52 6.45 -18.65
C ASP A 69 -9.79 6.90 -20.09
N VAL A 70 -10.37 6.02 -20.90
CA VAL A 70 -10.74 6.32 -22.28
C VAL A 70 -12.26 6.43 -22.34
N LEU A 71 -12.74 7.65 -22.59
CA LEU A 71 -14.15 7.96 -22.74
C LEU A 71 -14.49 8.04 -24.24
N VAL A 72 -15.66 7.53 -24.61
CA VAL A 72 -16.24 7.61 -25.97
C VAL A 72 -17.35 8.64 -25.99
#